data_AF-A0A1B7X123-F1
#
_entry.id   AF-A0A1B7X123-F1
#
_cell.length_a   1.000
_cell.length_b   1.000
_cell.length_c   1.000
_cell.angle_alpha   90.00
_cell.angle_beta   90.00
_cell.angle_gamma   90.00
#
_symmetry.space_group_name_H-M   'P 1'
#
loop_
_entity.id
_entity.type
_entity.pdbx_description
1 polymer ?
#
loop_
_entity_poly.entity_id
_entity_poly.type
_entity_poly.pdbx_seq_one_letter_code
_entity_poly.pdbx_strand_id
1 'polypeptide(L)'
;MTTEGTPANISQAALATLVDALVKKGHPRQYAEAMATSIIFQTDLDLRNAQIANLLGWLKQEHNDIYASALDVVGKTAEEFERRVQKG
;
A
#
# COMPACT_ATOMS: atom_id res chain seq x y z
N MET A 1 2.66 26.90 2.78
CA MET A 1 2.23 25.87 1.81
C MET A 1 2.62 24.53 2.38
N THR A 2 1.68 23.84 3.01
CA THR A 2 1.91 22.50 3.57
C THR A 2 0.60 21.75 3.42
N THR A 3 0.37 21.20 2.23
CA THR A 3 -0.55 20.09 2.07
C THR A 3 0.30 18.83 2.00
N GLU A 4 0.92 18.49 3.13
CA GLU A 4 1.37 17.11 3.35
C GLU A 4 0.08 16.31 3.48
N GLY A 5 -0.43 15.83 2.35
CA GLY A 5 -1.55 14.91 2.32
C GLY A 5 -1.15 13.70 3.17
N THR A 6 -1.73 13.61 4.37
CA THR A 6 -1.47 12.49 5.27
C THR A 6 -1.72 11.22 4.46
N PRO A 7 -0.72 10.35 4.30
CA PRO A 7 -0.93 9.11 3.59
C PRO A 7 -2.06 8.37 4.33
N ALA A 8 -3.12 8.00 3.61
CA ALA A 8 -4.18 7.17 4.17
C ALA A 8 -3.54 5.84 4.60
N ASN A 9 -3.20 5.71 5.88
CA ASN A 9 -2.74 4.47 6.48
C ASN A 9 -3.93 3.83 7.17
N ILE A 10 -4.09 2.53 7.03
CA ILE A 10 -5.11 1.83 7.80
C ILE A 10 -4.77 1.95 9.30
N SER A 11 -5.77 2.32 10.11
CA SER A 11 -5.56 2.70 11.50
C SER A 11 -5.26 1.49 12.40
N GLN A 12 -4.52 1.72 13.50
CA GLN A 12 -4.32 0.71 14.57
C GLN A 12 -5.65 0.16 15.11
N ALA A 13 -6.74 0.93 15.02
CA ALA A 13 -8.08 0.49 15.39
C ALA A 13 -8.61 -0.61 14.45
N ALA A 14 -8.28 -0.58 13.16
CA ALA A 14 -8.66 -1.63 12.21
C ALA A 14 -7.91 -2.94 12.51
N LEU A 15 -6.62 -2.85 12.87
CA LEU A 15 -5.83 -4.01 13.28
C LEU A 15 -6.45 -4.68 14.52
N ALA A 16 -6.74 -3.92 15.58
CA ALA A 16 -7.36 -4.44 16.79
C ALA A 16 -8.72 -5.10 16.50
N THR A 17 -9.54 -4.47 15.66
CA THR A 17 -10.86 -5.00 15.25
C THR A 17 -10.73 -6.33 14.50
N LEU A 18 -9.73 -6.45 13.61
CA LEU A 18 -9.47 -7.68 12.87
C LEU A 18 -8.99 -8.81 13.79
N VAL A 19 -8.11 -8.51 14.74
CA VAL A 19 -7.65 -9.50 15.74
C VAL A 19 -8.84 -10.02 16.54
N ASP A 20 -9.69 -9.14 17.06
CA ASP A 20 -10.87 -9.54 17.82
C ASP A 20 -11.84 -10.38 16.99
N ALA A 21 -12.04 -10.04 15.72
CA ALA A 21 -12.87 -10.82 14.81
C ALA A 21 -12.30 -12.23 14.55
N LEU A 22 -10.98 -12.36 14.42
CA LEU A 22 -10.31 -13.65 14.22
C LEU A 22 -10.31 -14.50 15.49
N VAL A 23 -10.12 -13.91 16.66
CA VAL A 23 -10.24 -14.60 17.95
C VAL A 23 -11.68 -15.10 18.16
N LYS A 24 -12.70 -14.30 17.83
CA LYS A 24 -14.11 -14.72 17.87
C LYS A 24 -14.44 -15.88 16.94
N LYS A 25 -13.66 -16.07 15.87
CA LYS A 25 -13.76 -17.23 14.96
C LYS A 25 -13.05 -18.49 15.50
N GLY A 26 -12.43 -18.42 16.68
CA GLY A 26 -11.76 -19.54 17.33
C GLY A 26 -10.26 -19.65 17.04
N HIS A 27 -9.65 -18.65 16.39
CA HIS A 27 -8.21 -18.67 16.15
C HIS A 27 -7.42 -18.30 17.41
N PRO A 28 -6.26 -18.95 17.67
CA PRO A 28 -5.34 -18.52 18.72
C PRO A 28 -4.91 -17.06 18.52
N ARG A 29 -4.76 -16.31 19.62
CA ARG A 29 -4.47 -14.87 19.54
C ARG A 29 -3.22 -14.53 18.72
N GLN A 30 -2.13 -15.27 18.90
CA GLN A 30 -0.89 -15.06 18.15
C GLN A 30 -1.09 -15.25 16.63
N TYR A 31 -1.89 -16.24 16.24
CA TYR A 31 -2.25 -16.43 14.84
C TYR A 31 -3.13 -15.30 14.32
N ALA A 32 -4.12 -14.87 15.10
CA ALA A 32 -5.00 -13.77 14.76
C ALA A 32 -4.23 -12.45 14.55
N GLU A 33 -3.23 -12.17 15.40
CA GLU A 33 -2.35 -11.00 15.30
C GLU A 33 -1.48 -11.03 14.03
N ALA A 34 -0.85 -12.16 13.74
CA ALA A 34 -0.07 -12.33 12.52
C ALA A 34 -0.94 -12.17 11.26
N MET A 35 -2.10 -12.83 11.23
CA MET A 35 -3.01 -12.77 10.10
C MET A 35 -3.61 -11.37 9.91
N ALA A 36 -4.04 -10.70 10.99
CA ALA A 36 -4.54 -9.34 10.91
C ALA A 36 -3.47 -8.37 10.38
N THR A 37 -2.23 -8.53 10.81
CA THR A 37 -1.10 -7.72 10.32
C THR A 37 -0.89 -7.94 8.82
N SER A 38 -0.89 -9.18 8.35
CA SER A 38 -0.78 -9.49 6.91
C SER A 38 -1.93 -8.90 6.09
N ILE A 39 -3.17 -8.99 6.60
CA ILE A 39 -4.35 -8.43 5.93
C ILE A 39 -4.23 -6.91 5.80
N ILE A 40 -3.86 -6.23 6.89
CA ILE A 40 -3.67 -4.78 6.90
C ILE A 40 -2.59 -4.37 5.90
N PHE A 41 -1.44 -5.04 5.95
CA PHE A 41 -0.33 -4.77 5.04
C PHE A 41 -0.73 -4.95 3.57
N GLN A 42 -1.43 -6.04 3.24
CA GLN A 42 -1.91 -6.28 1.88
C GLN A 42 -2.89 -5.18 1.44
N THR A 43 -3.83 -4.81 2.32
CA THR A 43 -4.83 -3.77 2.01
C THR A 43 -4.16 -2.41 1.80
N ASP A 44 -3.13 -2.06 2.58
CA ASP A 44 -2.33 -0.85 2.37
C ASP A 44 -1.60 -0.88 1.02
N LEU A 45 -1.00 -2.01 0.63
CA LEU A 45 -0.36 -2.16 -0.69
C LEU A 45 -1.36 -1.98 -1.83
N ASP A 46 -2.54 -2.60 -1.73
CA ASP A 46 -3.59 -2.48 -2.73
C ASP A 46 -4.07 -1.03 -2.88
N LEU A 47 -4.24 -0.32 -1.75
CA LEU A 47 -4.62 1.10 -1.76
C LEU A 47 -3.54 1.96 -2.43
N ARG A 48 -2.26 1.72 -2.12
CA ARG A 48 -1.14 2.46 -2.75
C ARG A 48 -1.08 2.21 -4.25
N ASN A 49 -1.25 0.97 -4.68
CA ASN A 49 -1.27 0.61 -6.09
C ASN A 49 -2.45 1.30 -6.82
N ALA A 50 -3.64 1.31 -6.21
CA ALA A 50 -4.80 2.01 -6.76
C ALA A 50 -4.58 3.53 -6.86
N GLN A 51 -3.97 4.14 -5.84
CA GLN A 51 -3.62 5.57 -5.85
C GLN A 51 -2.65 5.91 -6.98
N ILE A 52 -1.59 5.12 -7.17
CA ILE A 52 -0.61 5.31 -8.24
C ILE A 52 -1.27 5.11 -9.61
N ALA A 53 -2.09 4.06 -9.77
CA ALA A 53 -2.81 3.80 -11.01
C ALA A 53 -3.73 4.96 -11.40
N ASN A 54 -4.49 5.50 -10.43
CA ASN A 54 -5.35 6.65 -10.64
C ASN A 54 -4.55 7.91 -11.00
N LEU A 55 -3.43 8.17 -10.31
CA LEU A 55 -2.54 9.29 -10.63
C LEU A 55 -1.98 9.17 -12.05
N LEU A 56 -1.46 8.00 -12.44
CA LEU A 56 -0.96 7.76 -13.79
C LEU A 56 -2.06 7.87 -14.85
N GLY A 57 -3.27 7.41 -14.54
CA GLY A 57 -4.45 7.57 -15.40
C GLY A 57 -4.79 9.04 -15.64
N TRP A 58 -4.82 9.84 -14.57
CA TRP A 58 -5.03 11.28 -14.64
C TRP A 58 -3.92 11.98 -15.44
N LEU A 59 -2.65 11.65 -15.20
CA LEU A 59 -1.51 12.19 -15.97
C LEU A 59 -1.64 11.86 -17.46
N LYS A 60 -2.04 10.64 -17.81
CA LYS A 60 -2.24 10.24 -19.21
C LYS A 60 -3.32 11.08 -19.90
N GLN A 61 -4.38 11.44 -19.18
CA GLN A 61 -5.53 12.17 -19.72
C GLN A 61 -5.26 13.68 -19.79
N GLU A 62 -4.75 14.26 -18.71
CA GLU A 62 -4.67 15.72 -18.52
C GLU A 62 -3.25 16.29 -18.74
N HIS A 63 -2.21 15.46 -18.61
CA HIS A 63 -0.80 15.86 -18.62
C HIS A 63 0.09 14.88 -19.40
N ASN A 64 -0.32 14.58 -20.64
CA ASN A 64 0.32 13.57 -21.47
C ASN A 64 1.79 13.91 -21.82
N ASP A 65 2.18 15.18 -21.70
CA ASP A 65 3.55 15.67 -21.87
C ASP A 65 4.53 15.11 -20.84
N ILE A 66 4.07 14.80 -19.62
CA ILE A 66 4.89 14.23 -18.55
C ILE A 66 4.57 12.77 -18.21
N TYR A 67 3.50 12.22 -18.79
CA TYR A 67 3.04 10.86 -18.49
C TYR A 67 4.14 9.80 -18.66
N ALA A 68 4.89 9.85 -19.77
CA ALA A 68 5.95 8.87 -20.03
C ALA A 68 7.07 8.92 -18.97
N SER A 69 7.47 10.13 -18.55
CA SER A 69 8.47 10.30 -17.50
C SER A 69 7.96 9.86 -16.13
N ALA A 70 6.70 10.13 -15.81
CA ALA A 70 6.09 9.65 -14.57
C ALA A 70 6.01 8.12 -14.52
N LEU A 71 5.68 7.47 -15.64
CA LEU A 71 5.65 6.02 -15.74
C LEU A 71 7.04 5.40 -15.54
N ASP A 72 8.08 5.99 -16.11
CA ASP A 72 9.47 5.57 -15.91
C ASP A 72 9.90 5.66 -14.44
N VAL A 73 9.51 6.73 -13.72
CA VAL A 73 9.78 6.87 -12.28
C VAL A 73 9.15 5.74 -11.47
N VAL A 74 7.90 5.37 -11.77
CA VAL A 74 7.22 4.24 -11.11
C VAL A 74 7.93 2.93 -11.45
N GLY A 75 8.32 2.71 -12.71
CA GLY A 75 9.07 1.51 -13.14
C GLY A 75 10.40 1.34 -12.39
N LYS A 76 11.18 2.42 -12.27
CA LYS A 76 12.45 2.43 -11.52
C LYS A 76 12.30 2.07 -10.05
N THR A 77 11.12 2.32 -9.46
CA THR A 77 10.85 1.96 -8.07
C THR A 77 10.81 0.43 -7.90
N ALA A 78 10.24 -0.29 -8.87
CA ALA A 78 10.25 -1.76 -8.86
C ALA A 78 11.67 -2.32 -9.02
N GLU A 79 12.45 -1.79 -9.96
CA GLU A 79 13.84 -2.19 -10.15
C GLU A 79 14.68 -1.96 -8.88
N GLU A 80 14.51 -0.82 -8.22
CA GLU A 80 15.23 -0.53 -6.98
C GLU A 80 14.80 -1.47 -5.84
N PHE A 81 13.51 -1.78 -5.74
CA PHE A 81 13.02 -2.76 -4.79
C PHE A 81 13.65 -4.14 -5.02
N GLU A 82 13.65 -4.63 -6.26
CA GLU A 82 14.28 -5.91 -6.62
C GLU A 82 15.77 -5.91 -6.30
N ARG A 83 16.49 -4.83 -6.62
CA ARG A 83 17.91 -4.66 -6.27
C ARG A 83 18.14 -4.74 -4.77
N ARG A 84 17.26 -4.15 -3.95
CA ARG A 84 17.36 -4.20 -2.49
C ARG A 84 17.13 -5.61 -1.97
N VAL A 85 16.08 -6.29 -2.43
CA VAL A 85 15.78 -7.68 -2.03
C VAL A 85 16.93 -8.63 -2.39
N GLN A 86 17.57 -8.45 -3.55
CA GLN A 86 18.72 -9.26 -3.95
C GLN A 86 19.98 -9.04 -3.09
N LYS A 87 20.10 -7.87 -2.45
CA LYS A 87 21.26 -7.50 -1.63
C LYS A 87 21.12 -7.87 -0.15
N GLY A 88 19.91 -8.24 0.29
CA GLY A 88 19.59 -8.52 1.70
C GLY A 88 19.42 -7.24 2.51
#